data_AF-Q24DN5-F1
#
_entry.id   AF-Q24DN5-F1
#
_cell.length_a   1.000
_cell.length_b   1.000
_cell.length_c   1.000
_cell.angle_alpha   90.00
_cell.angle_beta   90.00
_cell.angle_gamma   90.00
#
_symmetry.space_group_name_H-M   'P 1'
#
loop_
_entity.id
_entity.type
_entity.pdbx_description
1 polymer ?
#
loop_
_entity_poly.entity_id
_entity_poly.type
_entity_poly.pdbx_seq_one_letter_code
_entity_poly.pdbx_strand_id
1 'polypeptide(L)'
;MQTDMNTSQCSAASSENLTECLDMYRKEAEQKIENMKDLLRKAKITIDKQKAEIIQKNEIIEGQINKYAQLESVFQKYLNEEKKTFDASQVLKVLASVDIDGIIWICLKCTHSIEWIRESELQDLPNDIIPSAINQQEYERMKENFEKIQKQSQSELQNVINQYEERMKRLKQENEVVQRKFQETLTNLNLTNKKNEENLQFLNERVSEIIDESQEIRENCLGYMAEENDENVRKECMNKVKLLLIKMQKSISANAENDCLNTIKEHVILLQQTLFEALKKQHSTLQDASNQEKQWEDKYKQLSKQKEAEKAEKEEILSQGRKMIKDLQKNLENLKIESQKQVKERDIKIEFLQQEMKKNVNIQYIKNILIKFFNSDQSVKERTLPVIQTVLQFSQAESEILKNAWLRDQSTVRSTMSNIGKMFSFGSS
;
A
#
# COMPACT_ATOMS: atom_id res chain seq x y z
N MET A 1 6.61 -43.74 18.09
CA MET A 1 5.48 -42.81 17.85
C MET A 1 5.73 -41.58 18.71
N GLN A 2 6.59 -40.71 18.18
CA GLN A 2 6.76 -39.28 18.48
C GLN A 2 5.83 -38.55 17.49
N THR A 3 5.27 -37.36 17.69
CA THR A 3 5.49 -36.24 18.61
C THR A 3 4.26 -35.36 18.39
N ASP A 4 3.47 -35.14 19.44
CA ASP A 4 2.43 -34.11 19.45
C ASP A 4 2.86 -32.99 20.39
N MET A 5 2.33 -31.79 20.11
CA MET A 5 2.47 -30.52 20.83
C MET A 5 3.73 -29.71 20.54
N ASN A 6 3.62 -28.77 19.59
CA ASN A 6 4.15 -27.40 19.71
C ASN A 6 3.88 -26.59 18.44
N THR A 7 2.70 -25.94 18.33
CA THR A 7 2.50 -24.85 17.35
C THR A 7 1.45 -23.81 17.73
N SER A 8 0.61 -24.03 18.75
CA SER A 8 -0.41 -23.04 19.18
C SER A 8 0.06 -21.98 20.18
N GLN A 9 1.34 -21.91 20.56
CA GLN A 9 1.83 -20.93 21.55
C GLN A 9 2.54 -19.69 20.95
N CYS A 10 2.77 -19.61 19.62
CA CYS A 10 3.49 -18.48 19.02
C CYS A 10 2.60 -17.33 18.49
N SER A 11 1.28 -17.50 18.37
CA SER A 11 0.40 -16.45 17.83
C SER A 11 -0.12 -15.48 18.90
N ALA A 12 -0.44 -15.97 20.11
CA ALA A 12 -0.93 -15.14 21.22
C ALA A 12 0.13 -14.15 21.75
N ALA A 13 1.39 -14.60 21.86
CA ALA A 13 2.51 -13.76 22.31
C ALA A 13 2.85 -12.61 21.35
N SER A 14 2.46 -12.70 20.08
CA SER A 14 2.64 -11.62 19.09
C SER A 14 1.54 -10.55 19.18
N SER A 15 0.33 -10.95 19.57
CA SER A 15 -0.83 -10.07 19.74
C SER A 15 -0.73 -9.24 21.03
N GLU A 16 -0.26 -9.86 22.13
CA GLU A 16 -0.05 -9.16 23.40
C GLU A 16 1.07 -8.10 23.27
N ASN A 17 2.19 -8.44 22.63
CA ASN A 17 3.28 -7.50 22.36
C ASN A 17 2.85 -6.31 21.48
N LEU A 18 1.99 -6.53 20.49
CA LEU A 18 1.47 -5.44 19.65
C LEU A 18 0.53 -4.52 20.44
N THR A 19 -0.28 -5.08 21.32
CA THR A 19 -1.23 -4.33 22.16
C THR A 19 -0.47 -3.49 23.20
N GLU A 20 0.55 -4.05 23.84
CA GLU A 20 1.45 -3.31 24.74
C GLU A 20 2.16 -2.15 24.04
N CYS A 21 2.61 -2.38 22.80
CA CYS A 21 3.28 -1.34 22.02
C CYS A 21 2.32 -0.20 21.65
N LEU A 22 1.09 -0.51 21.25
CA LEU A 22 0.05 0.48 20.96
C LEU A 22 -0.37 1.27 22.21
N ASP A 23 -0.50 0.61 23.37
CA ASP A 23 -0.81 1.28 24.64
C ASP A 23 0.31 2.21 25.10
N MET A 24 1.57 1.84 24.85
CA MET A 24 2.71 2.70 25.12
C MET A 24 2.69 3.96 24.24
N TYR A 25 2.46 3.83 22.93
CA TYR A 25 2.33 4.98 22.03
C TYR A 25 1.13 5.87 22.37
N ARG A 26 0.02 5.27 22.80
CA ARG A 26 -1.15 6.00 23.26
C ARG A 26 -0.84 6.83 24.51
N LYS A 27 -0.18 6.25 25.51
CA LYS A 27 0.25 6.97 26.73
C LYS A 27 1.21 8.11 26.41
N GLU A 28 2.16 7.91 25.49
CA GLU A 28 3.06 8.98 25.04
C GLU A 28 2.31 10.13 24.34
N ALA A 29 1.31 9.80 23.51
CA ALA A 29 0.48 10.79 22.84
C ALA A 29 -0.38 11.57 23.86
N GLU A 30 -0.98 10.89 24.83
CA GLU A 30 -1.76 11.50 25.90
C GLU A 30 -0.89 12.44 26.75
N GLN A 31 0.34 12.04 27.09
CA GLN A 31 1.30 12.89 27.82
C GLN A 31 1.70 14.14 27.01
N LYS A 32 1.92 14.00 25.70
CA LYS A 32 2.23 15.14 24.81
C LYS A 32 1.05 16.11 24.73
N ILE A 33 -0.18 15.61 24.65
CA ILE A 33 -1.40 16.42 24.66
C ILE A 33 -1.51 17.20 25.96
N GLU A 34 -1.26 16.56 27.10
CA GLU A 34 -1.34 17.24 28.40
C GLU A 34 -0.26 18.33 28.55
N ASN A 35 0.97 18.06 28.10
CA ASN A 35 2.03 19.06 28.06
C ASN A 35 1.66 20.28 27.19
N MET A 36 1.01 20.06 26.04
CA MET A 36 0.54 21.15 25.17
C MET A 36 -0.57 21.97 25.83
N LYS A 37 -1.51 21.33 26.54
CA LYS A 37 -2.55 22.06 27.29
C LYS A 37 -1.97 22.95 28.37
N ASP A 38 -0.95 22.47 29.09
CA ASP A 38 -0.25 23.28 30.10
C ASP A 38 0.51 24.46 29.50
N LEU A 39 1.14 24.28 28.34
CA LEU A 39 1.76 25.38 27.59
C LEU A 39 0.73 26.41 27.14
N LEU A 40 -0.42 25.98 26.63
CA LEU A 40 -1.52 26.88 26.26
C LEU A 40 -2.07 27.64 27.48
N ARG A 41 -2.19 26.98 28.63
CA ARG A 41 -2.62 27.63 29.88
C ARG A 41 -1.61 28.70 30.31
N LYS A 42 -0.31 28.42 30.23
CA LYS A 42 0.77 29.39 30.52
C LYS A 42 0.75 30.57 29.55
N ALA A 43 0.65 30.30 28.24
CA ALA A 43 0.58 31.34 27.21
C ALA A 43 -0.61 32.27 27.43
N LYS A 44 -1.78 31.71 27.76
CA LYS A 44 -2.98 32.50 28.08
C LYS A 44 -2.76 33.42 29.27
N ILE A 45 -2.19 32.92 30.37
CA ILE A 45 -1.86 33.74 31.56
C ILE A 45 -0.89 34.87 31.20
N THR A 46 0.11 34.60 30.36
CA THR A 46 1.06 35.63 29.90
C THR A 46 0.38 36.70 29.05
N ILE A 47 -0.50 36.31 28.13
CA ILE A 47 -1.27 37.25 27.30
C ILE A 47 -2.17 38.12 28.17
N ASP A 48 -2.88 37.53 29.12
CA ASP A 48 -3.77 38.28 30.03
C ASP A 48 -2.98 39.27 30.89
N LYS A 49 -1.78 38.88 31.35
CA LYS A 49 -0.87 39.78 32.08
C LYS A 49 -0.40 40.96 31.21
N GLN A 50 0.06 40.68 29.98
CA GLN A 50 0.49 41.73 29.05
C GLN A 50 -0.65 42.68 28.69
N LYS A 51 -1.87 42.16 28.53
CA LYS A 51 -3.06 42.96 28.27
C LYS A 51 -3.37 43.91 29.43
N ALA A 52 -3.24 43.43 30.68
CA ALA A 52 -3.41 44.28 31.86
C ALA A 52 -2.33 45.38 31.95
N GLU A 53 -1.07 45.07 31.65
CA GLU A 53 0.01 46.06 31.62
C GLU A 53 -0.21 47.14 30.55
N ILE A 54 -0.76 46.78 29.38
CA ILE A 54 -1.11 47.75 28.33
C ILE A 54 -2.23 48.69 28.80
N ILE A 55 -3.28 48.15 29.44
CA ILE A 55 -4.39 48.96 29.96
C ILE A 55 -3.85 49.98 30.98
N GLN A 56 -3.00 49.54 31.92
CA GLN A 56 -2.40 50.42 32.92
C GLN A 56 -1.53 51.52 32.28
N LYS A 57 -0.75 51.20 31.24
CA LYS A 57 0.05 52.21 30.52
C LYS A 57 -0.84 53.23 29.80
N ASN A 58 -1.96 52.80 29.22
CA ASN A 58 -2.89 53.71 28.56
C ASN A 58 -3.54 54.68 29.55
N GLU A 59 -3.93 54.22 30.74
CA GLU A 59 -4.47 55.09 31.81
C GLU A 59 -3.46 56.16 32.23
N ILE A 60 -2.16 55.81 32.32
CA ILE A 60 -1.09 56.77 32.65
C ILE A 60 -0.96 57.84 31.56
N ILE A 61 -0.99 57.43 30.29
CA ILE A 61 -0.88 58.36 29.14
C ILE A 61 -2.09 59.31 29.12
N GLU A 62 -3.29 58.79 29.29
CA GLU A 62 -4.51 59.60 29.33
C GLU A 62 -4.50 60.60 30.49
N GLY A 63 -3.99 60.18 31.66
CA GLY A 63 -3.73 61.06 32.79
C GLY A 63 -2.72 62.18 32.50
N GLN A 64 -1.69 61.92 31.68
CA GLN A 64 -0.74 62.95 31.24
C GLN A 64 -1.36 63.92 30.24
N ILE A 65 -2.11 63.44 29.26
CA ILE A 65 -2.84 64.28 28.28
C ILE A 65 -3.74 65.28 29.01
N ASN A 66 -4.49 64.83 30.02
CA ASN A 66 -5.36 65.69 30.82
C ASN A 66 -4.58 66.77 31.61
N LYS A 67 -3.39 66.44 32.13
CA LYS A 67 -2.53 67.44 32.79
C LYS A 67 -2.03 68.50 31.82
N TYR A 68 -1.66 68.11 30.60
CA TYR A 68 -1.24 69.06 29.57
C TYR A 68 -2.38 69.99 29.15
N ALA A 69 -3.60 69.45 28.96
CA ALA A 69 -4.77 70.25 28.64
C ALA A 69 -5.12 71.27 29.75
N GLN A 70 -4.96 70.89 31.03
CA GLN A 70 -5.13 71.81 32.16
C GLN A 70 -4.08 72.93 32.15
N LEU A 71 -2.82 72.59 31.86
CA LEU A 71 -1.73 73.57 31.80
C LEU A 71 -1.95 74.58 30.67
N GLU A 72 -2.43 74.11 29.51
CA GLU A 72 -2.74 74.96 28.36
C GLU A 72 -3.90 75.93 28.66
N SER A 73 -4.93 75.48 29.39
CA SER A 73 -6.02 76.34 29.87
C SER A 73 -5.53 77.43 30.83
N VAL A 74 -4.61 77.10 31.74
CA VAL A 74 -3.98 78.08 32.63
C VAL A 74 -3.16 79.10 31.82
N PHE A 75 -2.39 78.63 30.83
CA PHE A 75 -1.61 79.50 29.96
C PHE A 75 -2.48 80.48 29.18
N GLN A 76 -3.61 80.01 28.65
CA GLN A 76 -4.59 80.85 27.94
C GLN A 76 -5.29 81.86 28.86
N LYS A 77 -5.50 81.55 30.15
CA LYS A 77 -6.00 82.53 31.12
C LYS A 77 -5.01 83.67 31.34
N TYR A 78 -3.73 83.35 31.56
CA TYR A 78 -2.69 84.37 31.76
C TYR A 78 -2.52 85.27 30.53
N LEU A 79 -2.56 84.70 29.32
CA LEU A 79 -2.47 85.49 28.08
C LEU A 79 -3.64 86.45 27.88
N ASN A 80 -4.84 86.13 28.40
CA ASN A 80 -6.02 86.99 28.28
C ASN A 80 -6.11 88.05 29.37
N GLU A 81 -5.42 87.88 30.52
CA GLU A 81 -5.36 88.88 31.59
C GLU A 81 -4.41 90.05 31.28
N GLU A 82 -3.48 89.90 30.33
CA GLU A 82 -2.52 90.96 29.92
C GLU A 82 -3.11 92.04 29.00
N LYS A 83 -4.37 91.92 28.54
CA LYS A 83 -5.06 92.99 27.79
C LYS A 83 -5.88 93.89 28.71
N LYS A 84 -5.23 94.59 29.64
CA LYS A 84 -5.83 95.78 30.27
C LYS A 84 -5.36 97.01 29.49
N THR A 85 -6.31 97.69 28.85
CA THR A 85 -6.07 99.00 28.23
C THR A 85 -5.66 99.99 29.33
N PHE A 86 -4.46 100.56 29.19
CA PHE A 86 -3.92 101.58 30.07
C PHE A 86 -4.83 102.83 30.08
N ASP A 87 -5.14 103.34 31.28
CA ASP A 87 -5.98 104.52 31.50
C ASP A 87 -5.11 105.65 32.09
N ALA A 88 -4.79 106.64 31.27
CA ALA A 88 -3.88 107.75 31.60
C ALA A 88 -4.37 108.61 32.79
N SER A 89 -5.66 108.51 33.16
CA SER A 89 -6.25 109.28 34.27
C SER A 89 -5.81 108.81 35.67
N GLN A 90 -5.12 107.67 35.78
CA GLN A 90 -4.71 107.08 37.07
C GLN A 90 -3.26 107.39 37.46
N VAL A 91 -2.50 108.09 36.60
CA VAL A 91 -1.08 108.37 36.78
C VAL A 91 -0.88 109.49 37.79
N LEU A 92 -0.22 109.18 38.91
CA LEU A 92 0.13 110.15 39.95
C LEU A 92 1.49 110.81 39.71
N LYS A 93 2.48 110.05 39.25
CA LYS A 93 3.85 110.54 39.02
C LYS A 93 4.70 109.58 38.19
N VAL A 94 5.60 110.12 37.38
CA VAL A 94 6.68 109.35 36.73
C VAL A 94 7.81 109.05 37.72
N LEU A 95 8.17 107.78 37.89
CA LEU A 95 9.21 107.34 38.81
C LEU A 95 10.58 107.20 38.13
N ALA A 96 10.62 106.67 36.91
CA ALA A 96 11.86 106.47 36.15
C ALA A 96 11.55 106.30 34.66
N SER A 97 12.54 106.58 33.80
CA SER A 97 12.54 106.22 32.39
C SER A 97 13.81 105.45 32.08
N VAL A 98 13.69 104.34 31.35
CA VAL A 98 14.80 103.43 31.01
C VAL A 98 14.71 103.08 29.53
N ASP A 99 15.80 103.30 28.80
CA ASP A 99 15.96 102.84 27.42
C ASP A 99 16.54 101.42 27.43
N ILE A 100 15.83 100.49 26.79
CA ILE A 100 16.27 99.11 26.58
C ILE A 100 16.13 98.82 25.08
N ASP A 101 17.26 98.62 24.41
CA ASP A 101 17.35 98.29 22.98
C ASP A 101 16.56 99.25 22.06
N GLY A 102 16.56 100.55 22.39
CA GLY A 102 15.90 101.59 21.59
C GLY A 102 14.40 101.73 21.83
N ILE A 103 13.85 101.02 22.83
CA ILE A 103 12.47 101.17 23.30
C ILE A 103 12.52 101.81 24.69
N ILE A 104 11.95 103.01 24.80
CA ILE A 104 11.87 103.74 26.07
C ILE A 104 10.70 103.21 26.90
N TRP A 105 11.01 102.68 28.07
CA TRP A 105 10.05 102.23 29.08
C TRP A 105 9.96 103.24 30.21
N ILE A 106 8.74 103.61 30.56
CA ILE A 106 8.44 104.61 31.59
C ILE A 106 7.76 103.91 32.76
N CYS A 107 8.37 104.03 33.94
CA CYS A 107 7.82 103.56 35.20
C CYS A 107 6.92 104.65 35.79
N LEU A 108 5.65 104.32 35.95
CA LEU A 108 4.62 105.21 36.48
C LEU A 108 4.14 104.72 37.84
N LYS A 109 3.94 105.67 38.76
CA LYS A 109 3.13 105.44 39.96
C LYS A 109 1.69 105.79 39.63
N CYS A 110 0.82 104.79 39.62
CA CYS A 110 -0.62 104.96 39.51
C CYS A 110 -1.26 105.03 40.90
N THR A 111 -2.54 105.38 40.99
CA THR A 111 -3.29 105.43 42.25
C THR A 111 -3.25 104.12 43.05
N HIS A 112 -3.15 102.97 42.39
CA HIS A 112 -3.24 101.64 43.03
C HIS A 112 -2.08 100.68 42.70
N SER A 113 -1.10 101.10 41.90
CA SER A 113 -0.01 100.23 41.41
C SER A 113 1.21 101.04 40.96
N ILE A 114 2.32 100.35 40.70
CA ILE A 114 3.45 100.86 39.93
C ILE A 114 3.48 100.05 38.64
N GLU A 115 3.46 100.72 37.48
CA GLU A 115 3.34 100.09 36.16
C GLU A 115 4.45 100.57 35.23
N TRP A 116 4.90 99.68 34.34
CA TRP A 116 5.85 100.00 33.28
C TRP A 116 5.09 100.02 31.96
N ILE A 117 5.14 101.16 31.27
CA ILE A 117 4.52 101.32 29.96
C ILE A 117 5.54 101.81 28.93
N ARG A 118 5.26 101.61 27.64
CA ARG A 118 6.14 102.13 26.58
C ARG A 118 5.87 103.61 26.38
N GLU A 119 6.91 104.38 26.05
CA GLU A 119 6.75 105.81 25.72
C GLU A 119 5.77 106.02 24.57
N SER A 120 5.72 105.10 23.60
CA SER A 120 4.77 105.12 22.48
C SER A 120 3.30 105.00 22.90
N GLU A 121 3.02 104.50 24.11
CA GLU A 121 1.68 104.32 24.69
C GLU A 121 1.25 105.53 25.54
N LEU A 122 2.13 106.54 25.66
CA LEU A 122 2.01 107.70 26.53
C LEU A 122 1.73 108.95 25.66
N GLN A 123 0.55 109.00 25.03
CA GLN A 123 0.05 110.23 24.41
C GLN A 123 -0.87 110.96 25.39
N ASP A 124 -0.52 112.20 25.69
CA ASP A 124 -1.23 113.17 26.53
C ASP A 124 -1.11 112.99 28.06
N LEU A 125 -0.04 113.54 28.67
CA LEU A 125 -0.04 113.97 30.07
C LEU A 125 0.73 115.30 30.26
N PRO A 126 0.28 116.19 31.18
CA PRO A 126 0.73 117.58 31.28
C PRO A 126 2.11 117.73 31.95
N ASN A 127 2.92 118.64 31.40
CA ASN A 127 4.12 119.18 32.02
C ASN A 127 3.75 119.93 33.32
N ASP A 128 3.85 119.29 34.48
CA ASP A 128 4.12 119.96 35.78
C ASP A 128 4.09 118.96 36.94
N ILE A 129 5.11 118.10 37.08
CA ILE A 129 5.39 117.45 38.37
C ILE A 129 6.91 117.33 38.56
N ILE A 130 7.52 118.41 39.04
CA ILE A 130 8.87 118.38 39.64
C ILE A 130 8.71 118.07 41.13
N PRO A 131 9.28 116.99 41.66
CA PRO A 131 9.37 116.77 43.10
C PRO A 131 10.71 117.31 43.62
N SER A 132 10.56 118.34 44.43
CA SER A 132 11.39 118.78 45.55
C SER A 132 12.54 117.87 46.00
N ALA A 133 13.71 118.50 46.14
CA ALA A 133 14.96 118.01 46.69
C ALA A 133 14.83 116.96 47.80
N ILE A 134 15.37 115.77 47.55
CA ILE A 134 15.67 114.74 48.54
C ILE A 134 16.90 115.20 49.34
N ASN A 135 16.83 115.05 50.65
CA ASN A 135 17.90 115.38 51.59
C ASN A 135 19.19 114.62 51.20
N GLN A 136 20.28 115.35 50.95
CA GLN A 136 21.51 114.83 50.33
C GLN A 136 22.18 113.69 51.14
N GLN A 137 21.88 113.62 52.44
CA GLN A 137 22.36 112.58 53.35
C GLN A 137 21.56 111.26 53.25
N GLU A 138 20.28 111.32 52.86
CA GLU A 138 19.46 110.13 52.58
C GLU A 138 19.76 109.57 51.19
N TYR A 139 20.07 110.44 50.22
CA TYR A 139 20.47 110.02 48.87
C TYR A 139 21.76 109.19 48.87
N GLU A 140 22.79 109.61 49.62
CA GLU A 140 24.06 108.87 49.75
C GLU A 140 23.85 107.49 50.42
N ARG A 141 23.06 107.40 51.51
CA ARG A 141 22.73 106.09 52.13
C ARG A 141 21.90 105.19 51.21
N MET A 142 20.97 105.78 50.47
CA MET A 142 20.13 105.04 49.52
C MET A 142 20.97 104.53 48.35
N LYS A 143 21.96 105.31 47.88
CA LYS A 143 22.93 104.93 46.85
C LYS A 143 23.85 103.79 47.30
N GLU A 144 24.41 103.85 48.51
CA GLU A 144 25.22 102.75 49.05
C GLU A 144 24.40 101.45 49.22
N ASN A 145 23.15 101.55 49.70
CA ASN A 145 22.26 100.39 49.78
C ASN A 145 21.87 99.87 48.39
N PHE A 146 21.64 100.75 47.41
CA PHE A 146 21.35 100.36 46.03
C PHE A 146 22.54 99.64 45.40
N GLU A 147 23.76 100.14 45.58
CA GLU A 147 24.97 99.49 45.07
C GLU A 147 25.20 98.13 45.71
N LYS A 148 24.89 97.98 47.02
CA LYS A 148 25.01 96.70 47.72
C LYS A 148 23.96 95.70 47.24
N ILE A 149 22.70 96.11 47.11
CA ILE A 149 21.61 95.29 46.57
C ILE A 149 21.89 94.93 45.10
N GLN A 150 22.42 95.86 44.31
CA GLN A 150 22.75 95.63 42.90
C GLN A 150 23.90 94.63 42.75
N LYS A 151 24.98 94.75 43.54
CA LYS A 151 26.08 93.77 43.52
C LYS A 151 25.62 92.38 43.97
N GLN A 152 24.77 92.33 45.00
CA GLN A 152 24.23 91.06 45.49
C GLN A 152 23.28 90.43 44.44
N SER A 153 22.39 91.23 43.86
CA SER A 153 21.49 90.80 42.78
C SER A 153 22.26 90.35 41.55
N GLN A 154 23.33 91.05 41.13
CA GLN A 154 24.20 90.64 40.02
C GLN A 154 24.90 89.31 40.31
N SER A 155 25.41 89.11 41.53
CA SER A 155 26.00 87.84 41.97
C SER A 155 24.98 86.69 41.93
N GLU A 156 23.76 86.92 42.44
CA GLU A 156 22.69 85.93 42.42
C GLU A 156 22.25 85.61 40.98
N LEU A 157 22.11 86.62 40.12
CA LEU A 157 21.77 86.44 38.71
C LEU A 157 22.86 85.65 37.97
N GLN A 158 24.13 85.95 38.23
CA GLN A 158 25.26 85.23 37.63
C GLN A 158 25.27 83.75 38.05
N ASN A 159 24.96 83.45 39.31
CA ASN A 159 24.84 82.06 39.77
C ASN A 159 23.69 81.33 39.07
N VAL A 160 22.55 81.99 38.86
CA VAL A 160 21.42 81.43 38.12
C VAL A 160 21.80 81.18 36.66
N ILE A 161 22.46 82.14 36.00
CA ILE A 161 22.95 81.98 34.62
C ILE A 161 23.89 80.78 34.51
N ASN A 162 24.88 80.67 35.41
CA ASN A 162 25.81 79.55 35.42
C ASN A 162 25.10 78.20 35.60
N GLN A 163 24.08 78.13 36.47
CA GLN A 163 23.27 76.91 36.65
C GLN A 163 22.47 76.55 35.40
N TYR A 164 21.90 77.53 34.69
CA TYR A 164 21.20 77.30 33.43
C TYR A 164 22.15 76.85 32.32
N GLU A 165 23.35 77.42 32.23
CA GLU A 165 24.38 77.00 31.27
C GLU A 165 24.83 75.56 31.51
N GLU A 166 25.11 75.19 32.77
CA GLU A 166 25.46 73.81 33.12
C GLU A 166 24.31 72.83 32.84
N ARG A 167 23.06 73.23 33.10
CA ARG A 167 21.88 72.43 32.78
C ARG A 167 21.72 72.26 31.27
N MET A 168 21.89 73.32 30.48
CA MET A 168 21.85 73.26 29.03
C MET A 168 22.95 72.38 28.45
N LYS A 169 24.16 72.43 29.03
CA LYS A 169 25.27 71.56 28.64
C LYS A 169 24.96 70.08 28.90
N ARG A 170 24.39 69.75 30.07
CA ARG A 170 23.94 68.38 30.39
C ARG A 170 22.85 67.88 29.43
N LEU A 171 21.83 68.70 29.17
CA LEU A 171 20.75 68.33 28.25
C LEU A 171 21.25 68.10 26.82
N LYS A 172 22.21 68.90 26.33
CA LYS A 172 22.84 68.68 25.03
C LYS A 172 23.56 67.32 24.97
N GLN A 173 24.34 66.99 26.00
CA GLN A 173 25.05 65.71 26.07
C GLN A 173 24.08 64.52 26.16
N GLU A 174 23.02 64.63 26.96
CA GLU A 174 21.99 63.59 27.04
C GLU A 174 21.29 63.38 25.70
N ASN A 175 20.96 64.46 24.99
CA ASN A 175 20.32 64.39 23.68
C ASN A 175 21.23 63.74 22.63
N GLU A 176 22.53 64.04 22.63
CA GLU A 176 23.52 63.37 21.74
C GLU A 176 23.64 61.87 22.02
N VAL A 177 23.55 61.44 23.28
CA VAL A 177 23.56 60.03 23.66
C VAL A 177 22.27 59.34 23.22
N VAL A 178 21.12 59.99 23.39
CA VAL A 178 19.82 59.46 22.93
C VAL A 178 19.78 59.34 21.41
N GLN A 179 20.26 60.35 20.67
CA GLN A 179 20.35 60.31 19.21
C GLN A 179 21.24 59.18 18.71
N ARG A 180 22.40 58.96 19.33
CA ARG A 180 23.27 57.82 18.99
C ARG A 180 22.59 56.47 19.22
N LYS A 181 21.96 56.29 20.39
CA LYS A 181 21.20 55.06 20.69
C LYS A 181 20.04 54.83 19.72
N PHE A 182 19.35 55.90 19.33
CA PHE A 182 18.28 55.82 18.34
C PHE A 182 18.81 55.37 16.97
N GLN A 183 19.91 55.95 16.50
CA GLN A 183 20.55 55.54 15.24
C GLN A 183 21.04 54.08 15.28
N GLU A 184 21.66 53.65 16.37
CA GLU A 184 22.08 52.25 16.56
C GLU A 184 20.89 51.29 16.53
N THR A 185 19.80 51.65 17.22
CA THR A 185 18.57 50.84 17.24
C THR A 185 17.94 50.74 15.85
N LEU A 186 17.88 51.85 15.11
CA LEU A 186 17.35 51.90 13.75
C LEU A 186 18.20 51.04 12.80
N THR A 187 19.53 51.09 12.93
CA THR A 187 20.46 50.31 12.11
C THR A 187 20.29 48.81 12.38
N ASN A 188 20.19 48.42 13.66
CA ASN A 188 19.95 47.03 14.05
C ASN A 188 18.60 46.50 13.57
N LEU A 189 17.56 47.35 13.61
CA LEU A 189 16.23 46.99 13.10
C LEU A 189 16.26 46.79 11.58
N ASN A 190 16.93 47.66 10.83
CA ASN A 190 17.10 47.51 9.38
C ASN A 190 17.88 46.25 9.00
N LEU A 191 18.97 45.94 9.72
CA LEU A 191 19.72 44.69 9.52
C LEU A 191 18.87 43.45 9.80
N THR A 192 18.06 43.49 10.86
CA THR A 192 17.15 42.40 11.22
C THR A 192 16.05 42.22 10.17
N ASN A 193 15.46 43.31 9.68
CA ASN A 193 14.44 43.27 8.63
C ASN A 193 15.00 42.70 7.33
N LYS A 194 16.19 43.14 6.91
CA LYS A 194 16.86 42.61 5.72
C LYS A 194 17.10 41.10 5.83
N LYS A 195 17.58 40.64 6.99
CA LYS A 195 17.79 39.21 7.24
C LYS A 195 16.48 38.42 7.22
N ASN A 196 15.39 39.02 7.72
CA ASN A 196 14.07 38.40 7.67
C ASN A 196 13.54 38.30 6.23
N GLU A 197 13.71 39.33 5.40
CA GLU A 197 13.35 39.30 3.98
C GLU A 197 14.12 38.21 3.22
N GLU A 198 15.44 38.11 3.42
CA GLU A 198 16.27 37.06 2.83
C GLU A 198 15.81 35.65 3.25
N ASN A 199 15.46 35.46 4.54
CA ASN A 199 14.93 34.19 5.03
C ASN A 199 13.56 33.86 4.42
N LEU A 200 12.70 34.87 4.24
CA LEU A 200 11.35 34.70 3.70
C LEU A 200 11.40 34.36 2.21
N GLN A 201 12.31 34.98 1.46
CA GLN A 201 12.59 34.63 0.07
C GLN A 201 13.12 33.20 -0.06
N PHE A 202 14.09 32.81 0.76
CA PHE A 202 14.61 31.44 0.79
C PHE A 202 13.50 30.41 1.11
N LEU A 203 12.61 30.73 2.06
CA LEU A 203 11.46 29.89 2.38
C LEU A 203 10.48 29.76 1.21
N ASN A 204 10.20 30.85 0.50
CA ASN A 204 9.30 30.85 -0.65
C ASN A 204 9.86 30.00 -1.81
N GLU A 205 11.15 30.14 -2.11
CA GLU A 205 11.83 29.32 -3.13
C GLU A 205 11.75 27.82 -2.75
N ARG A 206 12.01 27.50 -1.47
CA ARG A 206 11.94 26.12 -0.96
C ARG A 206 10.52 25.54 -1.02
N VAL A 207 9.50 26.35 -0.74
CA VAL A 207 8.09 25.93 -0.82
C VAL A 207 7.71 25.66 -2.27
N SER A 208 8.13 26.51 -3.22
CA SER A 208 7.90 26.29 -4.64
C SER A 208 8.52 24.97 -5.12
N GLU A 209 9.77 24.68 -4.75
CA GLU A 209 10.43 23.41 -5.07
C GLU A 209 9.64 22.19 -4.52
N ILE A 210 9.12 22.28 -3.29
CA ILE A 210 8.33 21.20 -2.68
C ILE A 210 6.99 21.00 -3.42
N ILE A 211 6.37 22.08 -3.88
CA ILE A 211 5.12 22.01 -4.65
C ILE A 211 5.39 21.31 -5.99
N ASP A 212 6.45 21.70 -6.70
CA ASP A 212 6.83 21.09 -7.97
C ASP A 212 7.15 19.59 -7.81
N GLU A 213 7.95 19.22 -6.80
CA GLU A 213 8.24 17.81 -6.49
C GLU A 213 6.95 17.04 -6.13
N SER A 214 6.02 17.67 -5.41
CA SER A 214 4.75 17.03 -5.06
C SER A 214 3.85 16.81 -6.28
N GLN A 215 3.87 17.74 -7.23
CA GLN A 215 3.05 17.67 -8.44
C GLN A 215 3.58 16.58 -9.38
N GLU A 216 4.90 16.47 -9.52
CA GLU A 216 5.55 15.39 -10.25
C GLU A 216 5.20 14.00 -9.67
N ILE A 217 5.19 13.86 -8.34
CA ILE A 217 4.79 12.59 -7.70
C ILE A 217 3.30 12.28 -7.95
N ARG A 218 2.43 13.29 -7.90
CA ARG A 218 1.01 13.12 -8.19
C ARG A 218 0.78 12.66 -9.63
N GLU A 219 1.45 13.28 -10.60
CA GLU A 219 1.36 12.91 -12.01
C GLU A 219 1.88 11.48 -12.24
N ASN A 220 2.99 11.12 -11.60
CA ASN A 220 3.49 9.75 -11.63
C ASN A 220 2.47 8.77 -11.04
N CYS A 221 1.90 9.03 -9.85
CA CYS A 221 0.82 8.24 -9.24
C CYS A 221 -0.41 8.05 -10.15
N LEU A 222 -0.81 9.10 -10.88
CA LEU A 222 -1.89 9.01 -11.86
C LEU A 222 -1.49 8.15 -13.07
N GLY A 223 -0.23 8.23 -13.52
CA GLY A 223 0.35 7.32 -14.52
C GLY A 223 0.30 5.85 -14.09
N TYR A 224 0.61 5.54 -12.83
CA TYR A 224 0.46 4.17 -12.28
C TYR A 224 -0.99 3.67 -12.23
N MET A 225 -1.97 4.58 -12.08
CA MET A 225 -3.38 4.19 -12.15
C MET A 225 -3.83 3.90 -13.58
N ALA A 226 -3.16 4.52 -14.56
CA ALA A 226 -3.40 4.33 -15.98
C ALA A 226 -2.67 3.09 -16.56
N GLU A 227 -1.48 2.74 -16.06
CA GLU A 227 -0.66 1.64 -16.58
C GLU A 227 -0.52 0.49 -15.57
N GLU A 228 -1.25 -0.60 -15.82
CA GLU A 228 -1.03 -1.90 -15.17
C GLU A 228 0.28 -2.52 -15.68
N ASN A 229 1.17 -2.95 -14.76
CA ASN A 229 2.10 -4.12 -14.90
C ASN A 229 3.63 -3.96 -14.69
N ASP A 230 4.17 -3.12 -13.78
CA ASP A 230 5.58 -3.33 -13.36
C ASP A 230 5.85 -3.10 -11.86
N GLU A 231 6.39 -4.14 -11.22
CA GLU A 231 6.63 -4.24 -9.78
C GLU A 231 7.86 -3.44 -9.31
N ASN A 232 8.85 -3.23 -10.19
CA ASN A 232 10.00 -2.38 -9.89
C ASN A 232 9.63 -0.89 -9.88
N VAL A 233 8.80 -0.49 -10.85
CA VAL A 233 8.29 0.88 -11.00
C VAL A 233 7.40 1.22 -9.79
N ARG A 234 6.60 0.26 -9.32
CA ARG A 234 5.82 0.34 -8.07
C ARG A 234 6.67 0.59 -6.82
N LYS A 235 7.82 -0.08 -6.68
CA LYS A 235 8.70 0.02 -5.49
C LYS A 235 9.42 1.37 -5.45
N GLU A 236 9.84 1.87 -6.60
CA GLU A 236 10.47 3.18 -6.74
C GLU A 236 9.48 4.33 -6.42
N CYS A 237 8.23 4.23 -6.89
CA CYS A 237 7.19 5.20 -6.58
C CYS A 237 6.87 5.27 -5.09
N MET A 238 6.75 4.11 -4.44
CA MET A 238 6.44 4.05 -3.00
C MET A 238 7.58 4.68 -2.17
N ASN A 239 8.83 4.55 -2.62
CA ASN A 239 9.99 5.20 -2.01
C ASN A 239 10.00 6.71 -2.25
N LYS A 240 9.66 7.18 -3.46
CA LYS A 240 9.52 8.62 -3.78
C LYS A 240 8.44 9.28 -2.92
N VAL A 241 7.27 8.64 -2.79
CA VAL A 241 6.18 9.09 -1.91
C VAL A 241 6.61 9.16 -0.44
N LYS A 242 7.30 8.13 0.07
CA LYS A 242 7.84 8.15 1.45
C LYS A 242 8.85 9.27 1.66
N LEU A 243 9.76 9.49 0.70
CA LEU A 243 10.78 10.53 0.80
C LEU A 243 10.14 11.92 0.80
N LEU A 244 9.10 12.13 0.00
CA LEU A 244 8.38 13.39 -0.08
C LEU A 244 7.57 13.68 1.19
N LEU A 245 6.89 12.66 1.74
CA LEU A 245 6.21 12.76 3.04
C LEU A 245 7.20 13.17 4.15
N ILE A 246 8.40 12.60 4.16
CA ILE A 246 9.47 12.96 5.11
C ILE A 246 9.94 14.40 4.90
N LYS A 247 10.10 14.85 3.65
CA LYS A 247 10.46 16.24 3.33
C LYS A 247 9.37 17.22 3.78
N MET A 248 8.10 16.98 3.43
CA MET A 248 6.97 17.82 3.83
C MET A 248 6.80 17.90 5.35
N GLN A 249 7.02 16.79 6.07
CA GLN A 249 6.98 16.77 7.53
C GLN A 249 8.07 17.66 8.16
N LYS A 250 9.25 17.74 7.54
CA LYS A 250 10.31 18.67 7.94
C LYS A 250 9.96 20.13 7.62
N SER A 251 9.22 20.39 6.54
CA SER A 251 8.82 21.74 6.13
C SER A 251 7.75 22.35 7.05
N ILE A 252 6.77 21.55 7.50
CA ILE A 252 5.77 21.96 8.49
C ILE A 252 6.42 22.33 9.84
N SER A 253 7.62 21.81 10.11
CA SER A 253 8.35 22.06 11.36
C SER A 253 9.05 23.43 11.39
N ALA A 254 9.14 24.14 10.26
CA ALA A 254 9.81 25.43 10.15
C ALA A 254 8.77 26.54 9.90
N ASN A 255 8.45 27.28 10.96
CA ASN A 255 7.58 28.47 11.03
C ASN A 255 7.31 29.18 9.69
N ALA A 256 6.11 29.02 9.12
CA ALA A 256 5.61 29.85 8.02
C ALA A 256 4.09 30.08 8.15
N GLU A 257 3.64 31.25 7.72
CA GLU A 257 2.29 31.82 7.89
C GLU A 257 1.14 30.91 7.43
N ASN A 258 -0.07 31.21 7.92
CA ASN A 258 -1.29 30.39 7.83
C ASN A 258 -1.64 29.87 6.43
N ASP A 259 -1.33 30.61 5.36
CA ASP A 259 -1.69 30.22 4.00
C ASP A 259 -0.82 29.10 3.44
N CYS A 260 0.50 29.12 3.70
CA CYS A 260 1.42 28.04 3.31
C CYS A 260 1.09 26.73 4.04
N LEU A 261 0.72 26.84 5.32
CA LEU A 261 0.27 25.69 6.11
C LEU A 261 -1.02 25.06 5.55
N ASN A 262 -1.95 25.87 5.05
CA ASN A 262 -3.20 25.38 4.48
C ASN A 262 -2.98 24.69 3.14
N THR A 263 -2.15 25.24 2.25
CA THR A 263 -1.79 24.60 0.98
C THR A 263 -1.08 23.27 1.20
N ILE A 264 -0.15 23.19 2.16
CA ILE A 264 0.52 21.94 2.51
C ILE A 264 -0.48 20.92 3.07
N LYS A 265 -1.42 21.34 3.92
CA LYS A 265 -2.48 20.45 4.45
C LYS A 265 -3.37 19.89 3.34
N GLU A 266 -3.81 20.73 2.40
CA GLU A 266 -4.63 20.29 1.27
C GLU A 266 -3.87 19.28 0.40
N HIS A 267 -2.59 19.53 0.12
CA HIS A 267 -1.74 18.57 -0.58
C HIS A 267 -1.62 17.23 0.17
N VAL A 268 -1.43 17.25 1.49
CA VAL A 268 -1.39 16.02 2.31
C VAL A 268 -2.71 15.26 2.25
N ILE A 269 -3.85 15.95 2.31
CA ILE A 269 -5.18 15.34 2.21
C ILE A 269 -5.36 14.66 0.85
N LEU A 270 -5.04 15.35 -0.24
CA LEU A 270 -5.11 14.81 -1.60
C LEU A 270 -4.20 13.59 -1.78
N LEU A 271 -2.99 13.64 -1.23
CA LEU A 271 -2.04 12.54 -1.31
C LEU A 271 -2.51 11.32 -0.50
N GLN A 272 -3.09 11.54 0.68
CA GLN A 272 -3.68 10.48 1.50
C GLN A 272 -4.88 9.82 0.81
N GLN A 273 -5.76 10.61 0.19
CA GLN A 273 -6.91 10.09 -0.56
C GLN A 273 -6.46 9.22 -1.74
N THR A 274 -5.47 9.70 -2.49
CA THR A 274 -4.90 8.97 -3.63
C THR A 274 -4.25 7.65 -3.20
N LEU A 275 -3.49 7.68 -2.09
CA LEU A 275 -2.90 6.47 -1.48
C LEU A 275 -3.97 5.46 -1.05
N PHE A 276 -5.05 5.94 -0.45
CA PHE A 276 -6.15 5.08 0.00
C PHE A 276 -6.84 4.38 -1.18
N GLU A 277 -7.13 5.11 -2.26
CA GLU A 277 -7.71 4.52 -3.47
C GLU A 277 -6.79 3.49 -4.12
N ALA A 278 -5.48 3.79 -4.20
CA ALA A 278 -4.49 2.85 -4.73
C ALA A 278 -4.41 1.56 -3.88
N LEU A 279 -4.40 1.68 -2.55
CA LEU A 279 -4.41 0.53 -1.64
C LEU A 279 -5.71 -0.27 -1.77
N LYS A 280 -6.86 0.40 -1.94
CA LYS A 280 -8.15 -0.25 -2.15
C LYS A 280 -8.17 -1.05 -3.46
N LYS A 281 -7.69 -0.48 -4.57
CA LYS A 281 -7.56 -1.19 -5.85
C LYS A 281 -6.62 -2.39 -5.71
N GLN A 282 -5.47 -2.21 -5.07
CA GLN A 282 -4.52 -3.29 -4.80
C GLN A 282 -5.15 -4.45 -4.01
N HIS A 283 -5.94 -4.14 -2.98
CA HIS A 283 -6.61 -5.15 -2.18
C HIS A 283 -7.59 -5.98 -3.01
N SER A 284 -8.38 -5.32 -3.87
CA SER A 284 -9.29 -6.01 -4.80
C SER A 284 -8.52 -6.96 -5.74
N THR A 285 -7.44 -6.50 -6.36
CA THR A 285 -6.64 -7.33 -7.28
C THR A 285 -6.02 -8.54 -6.57
N LEU A 286 -5.54 -8.38 -5.34
CA LEU A 286 -5.01 -9.50 -4.54
C LEU A 286 -6.11 -10.49 -4.16
N GLN A 287 -7.32 -10.02 -3.86
CA GLN A 287 -8.45 -10.88 -3.56
C GLN A 287 -8.88 -11.69 -4.79
N ASP A 288 -8.90 -11.07 -5.97
CA ASP A 288 -9.21 -11.75 -7.22
C ASP A 288 -8.15 -12.81 -7.57
N ALA A 289 -6.86 -12.47 -7.40
CA ALA A 289 -5.77 -13.42 -7.60
C ALA A 289 -5.87 -14.63 -6.65
N SER A 290 -6.17 -14.40 -5.36
CA SER A 290 -6.37 -15.47 -4.39
C SER A 290 -7.58 -16.35 -4.71
N ASN A 291 -8.67 -15.76 -5.22
CA ASN A 291 -9.84 -16.52 -5.67
C ASN A 291 -9.52 -17.37 -6.89
N GLN A 292 -8.75 -16.85 -7.85
CA GLN A 292 -8.29 -17.61 -9.02
C GLN A 292 -7.37 -18.76 -8.60
N GLU A 293 -6.43 -18.53 -7.68
CA GLU A 293 -5.53 -19.57 -7.17
C GLU A 293 -6.31 -20.74 -6.55
N LYS A 294 -7.33 -20.45 -5.73
CA LYS A 294 -8.22 -21.48 -5.17
C LYS A 294 -8.95 -22.26 -6.26
N GLN A 295 -9.49 -21.57 -7.27
CA GLN A 295 -10.15 -22.24 -8.40
C GLN A 295 -9.19 -23.15 -9.18
N TRP A 296 -7.95 -22.72 -9.39
CA TRP A 296 -6.92 -23.52 -10.03
C TRP A 296 -6.52 -24.73 -9.19
N GLU A 297 -6.38 -24.57 -7.88
CA GLU A 297 -6.07 -25.67 -6.96
C GLU A 297 -7.18 -26.73 -6.97
N ASP A 298 -8.44 -26.30 -6.94
CA ASP A 298 -9.60 -27.20 -7.01
C ASP A 298 -9.66 -27.94 -8.36
N LYS A 299 -9.43 -27.23 -9.47
CA LYS A 299 -9.37 -27.84 -10.80
C LYS A 299 -8.21 -28.83 -10.93
N TYR A 300 -7.05 -28.52 -10.35
CA TYR A 300 -5.90 -29.42 -10.30
C TYR A 300 -6.23 -30.69 -9.50
N LYS A 301 -6.86 -30.55 -8.32
CA LYS A 301 -7.32 -31.70 -7.51
C LYS A 301 -8.32 -32.57 -8.28
N GLN A 302 -9.25 -31.97 -9.02
CA GLN A 302 -10.20 -32.71 -9.87
C GLN A 302 -9.49 -33.49 -10.98
N LEU A 303 -8.58 -32.84 -11.73
CA LEU A 303 -7.82 -33.49 -12.79
C LEU A 303 -6.92 -34.60 -12.26
N SER A 304 -6.31 -34.41 -11.08
CA SER A 304 -5.51 -35.44 -10.42
C SER A 304 -6.35 -36.67 -10.09
N LYS A 305 -7.55 -36.49 -9.54
CA LYS A 305 -8.49 -37.59 -9.26
C LYS A 305 -8.94 -38.29 -10.53
N GLN A 306 -9.24 -37.55 -11.60
CA GLN A 306 -9.61 -38.13 -12.90
C GLN A 306 -8.48 -38.99 -13.46
N LYS A 307 -7.24 -38.49 -13.42
CA LYS A 307 -6.06 -39.25 -13.87
C LYS A 307 -5.85 -40.54 -13.08
N GLU A 308 -6.07 -40.52 -11.77
CA GLU A 308 -5.99 -41.75 -10.95
C GLU A 308 -7.10 -42.74 -11.29
N ALA A 309 -8.33 -42.26 -11.53
CA ALA A 309 -9.45 -43.08 -11.96
C ALA A 309 -9.20 -43.73 -13.32
N GLU A 310 -8.73 -42.97 -14.33
CA GLU A 310 -8.36 -43.48 -15.65
C GLU A 310 -7.24 -44.53 -15.56
N LYS A 311 -6.26 -44.32 -14.66
CA LYS A 311 -5.19 -45.29 -14.44
C LYS A 311 -5.74 -46.60 -13.86
N ALA A 312 -6.67 -46.52 -12.92
CA ALA A 312 -7.31 -47.69 -12.33
C ALA A 312 -8.16 -48.44 -13.37
N GLU A 313 -8.97 -47.73 -14.15
CA GLU A 313 -9.78 -48.30 -15.24
C GLU A 313 -8.90 -48.99 -16.29
N LYS A 314 -7.80 -48.36 -16.69
CA LYS A 314 -6.85 -48.97 -17.64
C LYS A 314 -6.26 -50.27 -17.11
N GLU A 315 -5.87 -50.31 -15.83
CA GLU A 315 -5.33 -51.53 -15.21
C GLU A 315 -6.38 -52.64 -15.13
N GLU A 316 -7.63 -52.28 -14.82
CA GLU A 316 -8.76 -53.22 -14.82
C GLU A 316 -9.00 -53.81 -16.21
N ILE A 317 -9.08 -52.97 -17.25
CA ILE A 317 -9.25 -53.41 -18.63
C ILE A 317 -8.10 -54.34 -19.07
N LEU A 318 -6.86 -53.99 -18.73
CA LEU A 318 -5.69 -54.84 -19.04
C LEU A 318 -5.76 -56.18 -18.30
N SER A 319 -6.18 -56.19 -17.04
CA SER A 319 -6.36 -57.42 -16.25
C SER A 319 -7.45 -58.32 -16.83
N GLN A 320 -8.61 -57.74 -17.15
CA GLN A 320 -9.73 -58.44 -17.80
C GLN A 320 -9.31 -59.01 -19.17
N GLY A 321 -8.63 -58.21 -20.00
CA GLY A 321 -8.11 -58.65 -21.30
C GLY A 321 -7.12 -59.81 -21.18
N ARG A 322 -6.19 -59.76 -20.22
CA ARG A 322 -5.24 -60.85 -19.95
C ARG A 322 -5.95 -62.13 -19.50
N LYS A 323 -6.98 -62.01 -18.65
CA LYS A 323 -7.79 -63.15 -18.20
C LYS A 323 -8.52 -63.79 -19.39
N MET A 324 -9.17 -62.98 -20.23
CA MET A 324 -9.89 -63.47 -21.41
C MET A 324 -8.96 -64.16 -22.41
N ILE A 325 -7.75 -63.64 -22.63
CA ILE A 325 -6.74 -64.30 -23.46
C ILE A 325 -6.39 -65.68 -22.90
N LYS A 326 -6.16 -65.80 -21.59
CA LYS A 326 -5.85 -67.10 -20.95
C LYS A 326 -7.01 -68.09 -21.09
N ASP A 327 -8.24 -67.63 -20.91
CA ASP A 327 -9.44 -68.47 -21.04
C ASP A 327 -9.62 -68.96 -22.49
N LEU A 328 -9.40 -68.08 -23.47
CA LEU A 328 -9.43 -68.46 -24.90
C LEU A 328 -8.31 -69.43 -25.28
N GLN A 329 -7.09 -69.23 -24.75
CA GLN A 329 -5.98 -70.17 -24.96
C GLN A 329 -6.30 -71.56 -24.39
N LYS A 330 -6.90 -71.62 -23.19
CA LYS A 330 -7.34 -72.88 -22.58
C LYS A 330 -8.43 -73.56 -23.42
N ASN A 331 -9.40 -72.80 -23.92
CA ASN A 331 -10.45 -73.33 -24.78
C ASN A 331 -9.89 -73.86 -26.11
N LEU A 332 -8.93 -73.17 -26.72
CA LEU A 332 -8.24 -73.64 -27.91
C LEU A 332 -7.49 -74.96 -27.67
N GLU A 333 -6.77 -75.07 -26.55
CA GLU A 333 -6.05 -76.31 -26.22
C GLU A 333 -7.02 -77.47 -25.96
N ASN A 334 -8.12 -77.22 -25.24
CA ASN A 334 -9.17 -78.22 -25.02
C ASN A 334 -9.78 -78.70 -26.34
N LEU A 335 -10.10 -77.78 -27.27
CA LEU A 335 -10.62 -78.12 -28.59
C LEU A 335 -9.62 -78.94 -29.42
N LYS A 336 -8.33 -78.61 -29.32
CA LYS A 336 -7.27 -79.36 -30.00
C LYS A 336 -7.15 -80.77 -29.46
N ILE A 337 -7.17 -80.95 -28.14
CA ILE A 337 -7.16 -82.27 -27.48
C ILE A 337 -8.38 -83.09 -27.89
N GLU A 338 -9.57 -82.49 -27.83
CA GLU A 338 -10.83 -83.17 -28.19
C GLU A 338 -10.84 -83.56 -29.68
N SER A 339 -10.39 -82.65 -30.56
CA SER A 339 -10.26 -82.94 -31.99
C SER A 339 -9.30 -84.11 -32.25
N GLN A 340 -8.14 -84.14 -31.59
CA GLN A 340 -7.19 -85.26 -31.70
C GLN A 340 -7.79 -86.58 -31.21
N LYS A 341 -8.56 -86.55 -30.12
CA LYS A 341 -9.25 -87.72 -29.60
C LYS A 341 -10.27 -88.25 -30.61
N GLN A 342 -11.10 -87.37 -31.18
CA GLN A 342 -12.09 -87.74 -32.20
C GLN A 342 -11.45 -88.31 -33.47
N VAL A 343 -10.31 -87.76 -33.91
CA VAL A 343 -9.55 -88.30 -35.04
C VAL A 343 -9.09 -89.73 -34.75
N LYS A 344 -8.46 -89.96 -33.58
CA LYS A 344 -8.02 -91.31 -33.18
C LYS A 344 -9.17 -92.31 -33.10
N GLU A 345 -10.31 -91.92 -32.54
CA GLU A 345 -11.50 -92.78 -32.48
C GLU A 345 -12.03 -93.13 -33.89
N ARG A 346 -11.99 -92.17 -34.82
CA ARG A 346 -12.36 -92.42 -36.21
C ARG A 346 -11.37 -93.35 -36.91
N ASP A 347 -10.07 -93.17 -36.69
CA ASP A 347 -9.04 -94.03 -37.28
C ASP A 347 -9.20 -95.49 -36.82
N ILE A 348 -9.44 -95.71 -35.52
CA ILE A 348 -9.74 -97.05 -34.97
C ILE A 348 -10.98 -97.65 -35.64
N LYS A 349 -12.04 -96.84 -35.82
CA LYS A 349 -13.27 -97.31 -36.49
C LYS A 349 -13.05 -97.63 -37.97
N ILE A 350 -12.25 -96.82 -38.66
CA ILE A 350 -11.87 -97.08 -40.05
C ILE A 350 -11.10 -98.40 -40.14
N GLU A 351 -10.12 -98.62 -39.27
CA GLU A 351 -9.34 -99.86 -39.24
C GLU A 351 -10.23 -101.08 -38.97
N PHE A 352 -11.15 -100.98 -38.01
CA PHE A 352 -12.13 -102.03 -37.72
C PHE A 352 -12.99 -102.36 -38.95
N LEU A 353 -13.57 -101.34 -39.60
CA LEU A 353 -14.39 -101.52 -40.80
C LEU A 353 -13.58 -102.10 -41.97
N GLN A 354 -12.31 -101.72 -42.12
CA GLN A 354 -11.42 -102.30 -43.13
C GLN A 354 -11.18 -103.79 -42.87
N GLN A 355 -11.01 -104.20 -41.61
CA GLN A 355 -10.89 -105.62 -41.25
C GLN A 355 -12.18 -106.40 -41.53
N GLU A 356 -13.35 -105.85 -41.19
CA GLU A 356 -14.65 -106.47 -41.52
C GLU A 356 -14.88 -106.60 -43.03
N MET A 357 -14.57 -105.55 -43.79
CA MET A 357 -14.64 -105.57 -45.25
C MET A 357 -13.80 -106.71 -45.84
N LYS A 358 -12.55 -106.87 -45.38
CA LYS A 358 -11.68 -107.99 -45.81
C LYS A 358 -12.30 -109.35 -45.48
N LYS A 359 -12.87 -109.53 -44.28
CA LYS A 359 -13.58 -110.77 -43.90
C LYS A 359 -14.78 -111.03 -44.83
N ASN A 360 -15.58 -110.01 -45.10
CA ASN A 360 -16.76 -110.14 -45.96
C ASN A 360 -16.37 -110.50 -47.40
N VAL A 361 -15.32 -109.87 -47.96
CA VAL A 361 -14.79 -110.23 -49.29
C VAL A 361 -14.36 -111.69 -49.34
N ASN A 362 -13.66 -112.18 -48.31
CA ASN A 362 -13.26 -113.59 -48.22
C ASN A 362 -14.47 -114.53 -48.16
N ILE A 363 -15.50 -114.19 -47.37
CA ILE A 363 -16.74 -114.97 -47.28
C ILE A 363 -17.48 -115.01 -48.63
N GLN A 364 -17.60 -113.86 -49.32
CA GLN A 364 -18.24 -113.79 -50.63
C GLN A 364 -17.45 -114.59 -51.68
N TYR A 365 -16.12 -114.55 -51.63
CA TYR A 365 -15.27 -115.36 -52.50
C TYR A 365 -15.48 -116.86 -52.26
N ILE A 366 -15.47 -117.30 -51.01
CA ILE A 366 -15.79 -118.70 -50.62
C ILE A 366 -17.18 -119.10 -51.13
N LYS A 367 -18.19 -118.27 -50.86
CA LYS A 367 -19.58 -118.51 -51.27
C LYS A 367 -19.67 -118.67 -52.78
N ASN A 368 -19.01 -117.81 -53.55
CA ASN A 368 -19.00 -117.87 -55.01
C ASN A 368 -18.30 -119.12 -55.54
N ILE A 369 -17.18 -119.54 -54.93
CA ILE A 369 -16.51 -120.79 -55.30
C ILE A 369 -17.41 -121.99 -55.02
N LEU A 370 -18.04 -122.05 -53.84
CA LEU A 370 -18.94 -123.14 -53.46
C LEU A 370 -20.16 -123.20 -54.39
N ILE A 371 -20.80 -122.07 -54.68
CA ILE A 371 -21.94 -122.00 -55.63
C ILE A 371 -21.51 -122.53 -57.01
N LYS A 372 -20.35 -122.10 -57.52
CA LYS A 372 -19.83 -122.60 -58.80
C LYS A 372 -19.56 -124.10 -58.74
N PHE A 373 -19.02 -124.61 -57.64
CA PHE A 373 -18.77 -126.04 -57.46
C PHE A 373 -20.06 -126.87 -57.46
N PHE A 374 -21.14 -126.40 -56.82
CA PHE A 374 -22.39 -127.17 -56.80
C PHE A 374 -23.18 -127.09 -58.12
N ASN A 375 -23.13 -125.94 -58.81
CA ASN A 375 -24.01 -125.66 -59.97
C ASN A 375 -23.38 -125.87 -61.36
N SER A 376 -22.08 -126.16 -61.46
CA SER A 376 -21.40 -126.27 -62.77
C SER A 376 -21.18 -127.73 -63.21
N ASP A 377 -20.80 -127.91 -64.47
CA ASP A 377 -20.46 -129.22 -65.03
C ASP A 377 -19.21 -129.84 -64.39
N GLN A 378 -19.06 -131.16 -64.57
CA GLN A 378 -18.02 -131.98 -63.92
C GLN A 378 -16.60 -131.43 -64.12
N SER A 379 -16.27 -130.92 -65.31
CA SER A 379 -14.96 -130.34 -65.60
C SER A 379 -14.66 -129.07 -64.81
N VAL A 380 -15.70 -128.31 -64.43
CA VAL A 380 -15.55 -127.11 -63.60
C VAL A 380 -15.39 -127.53 -62.14
N LYS A 381 -16.16 -128.54 -61.68
CA LYS A 381 -16.05 -129.10 -60.32
C LYS A 381 -14.65 -129.63 -60.02
N GLU A 382 -14.04 -130.34 -60.97
CA GLU A 382 -12.66 -130.83 -60.84
C GLU A 382 -11.63 -129.70 -60.67
N ARG A 383 -11.84 -128.56 -61.33
CA ARG A 383 -10.94 -127.40 -61.21
C ARG A 383 -11.18 -126.57 -59.95
N THR A 384 -12.41 -126.50 -59.45
CA THR A 384 -12.72 -125.76 -58.22
C THR A 384 -12.39 -126.54 -56.95
N LEU A 385 -12.27 -127.88 -57.02
CA LEU A 385 -11.96 -128.70 -55.85
C LEU A 385 -10.63 -128.33 -55.16
N PRO A 386 -9.49 -128.16 -55.86
CA PRO A 386 -8.24 -127.70 -55.24
C PRO A 386 -8.34 -126.27 -54.69
N VAL A 387 -9.15 -125.42 -55.32
CA VAL A 387 -9.38 -124.03 -54.87
C VAL A 387 -10.15 -124.03 -53.56
N ILE A 388 -11.16 -124.89 -53.41
CA ILE A 388 -11.90 -125.06 -52.15
C ILE A 388 -10.97 -125.55 -51.04
N GLN A 389 -10.15 -126.57 -51.32
CA GLN A 389 -9.17 -127.10 -50.36
C GLN A 389 -8.22 -126.00 -49.87
N THR A 390 -7.72 -125.17 -50.81
CA THR A 390 -6.81 -124.07 -50.48
C THR A 390 -7.50 -122.98 -49.68
N VAL A 391 -8.69 -122.56 -50.10
CA VAL A 391 -9.40 -121.42 -49.49
C VAL A 391 -9.98 -121.78 -48.12
N LEU A 392 -10.44 -123.02 -47.93
CA LEU A 392 -10.90 -123.52 -46.63
C LEU A 392 -9.78 -124.12 -45.77
N GLN A 393 -8.53 -124.09 -46.27
CA GLN A 393 -7.34 -124.56 -45.57
C GLN A 393 -7.48 -126.00 -45.05
N PHE A 394 -7.98 -126.90 -45.89
CA PHE A 394 -8.09 -128.31 -45.51
C PHE A 394 -6.70 -128.88 -45.22
N SER A 395 -6.60 -129.64 -44.13
CA SER A 395 -5.39 -130.42 -43.87
C SER A 395 -5.16 -131.44 -44.99
N GLN A 396 -3.94 -131.96 -45.09
CA GLN A 396 -3.59 -132.91 -46.13
C GLN A 396 -4.42 -134.20 -46.02
N ALA A 397 -4.71 -134.65 -44.79
CA ALA A 397 -5.59 -135.79 -44.52
C ALA A 397 -7.04 -135.54 -44.99
N GLU A 398 -7.61 -134.37 -44.68
CA GLU A 398 -8.97 -134.00 -45.13
C GLU A 398 -9.04 -133.85 -46.65
N SER A 399 -8.00 -133.29 -47.26
CA SER A 399 -7.88 -133.14 -48.71
C SER A 399 -7.85 -134.50 -49.43
N GLU A 400 -7.14 -135.48 -48.88
CA GLU A 400 -7.11 -136.84 -49.39
C GLU A 400 -8.46 -137.55 -49.24
N ILE A 401 -9.12 -137.40 -48.08
CA ILE A 401 -10.47 -137.94 -47.85
C ILE A 401 -11.46 -137.37 -48.89
N LEU A 402 -11.43 -136.05 -49.11
CA LEU A 402 -12.29 -135.37 -50.08
C LEU A 402 -12.02 -135.83 -51.52
N LYS A 403 -10.74 -135.99 -51.88
CA LYS A 403 -10.31 -136.48 -53.20
C LYS A 403 -10.76 -137.92 -53.43
N ASN A 404 -10.65 -138.77 -52.40
CA ASN A 404 -11.07 -140.17 -52.46
C ASN A 404 -12.60 -140.30 -52.54
N ALA A 405 -13.35 -139.46 -51.82
CA ALA A 405 -14.80 -139.39 -51.92
C ALA A 405 -15.25 -138.94 -53.32
N TRP A 406 -14.61 -137.91 -53.87
CA TRP A 406 -14.86 -137.43 -55.23
C TRP A 406 -14.62 -138.51 -56.30
N LEU A 407 -13.49 -139.23 -56.21
CA LEU A 407 -13.17 -140.34 -57.12
C LEU A 407 -14.19 -141.50 -57.02
N ARG A 408 -14.73 -141.75 -55.82
CA ARG A 408 -15.77 -142.75 -55.58
C ARG A 408 -17.11 -142.34 -56.19
N ASP A 409 -17.51 -141.08 -56.09
CA ASP A 409 -18.74 -140.59 -56.74
C ASP A 409 -18.61 -140.63 -58.27
N GLN A 410 -17.43 -140.32 -58.82
CA GLN A 410 -17.16 -140.46 -60.26
C GLN A 410 -17.27 -141.91 -60.76
N SER A 411 -16.80 -142.88 -59.98
CA SER A 411 -16.89 -144.29 -60.36
C SER A 411 -18.32 -144.82 -60.26
N THR A 412 -19.14 -144.26 -59.37
CA THR A 412 -20.56 -144.61 -59.17
C THR A 412 -21.46 -144.04 -60.28
N VAL A 413 -21.17 -142.84 -60.79
CA VAL A 413 -21.86 -142.26 -61.96
C VAL A 413 -21.45 -142.97 -63.26
N ARG A 414 -20.17 -143.34 -63.40
CA ARG A 414 -19.71 -144.15 -64.56
C ARG A 414 -20.28 -145.56 -64.55
N SER A 415 -20.45 -146.18 -63.39
CA SER A 415 -21.04 -147.53 -63.29
C SER A 415 -22.55 -147.52 -63.55
N THR A 416 -23.28 -146.48 -63.13
CA THR A 416 -24.71 -146.31 -63.47
C THR A 416 -24.93 -145.97 -64.95
N MET A 417 -24.11 -145.12 -65.56
CA MET A 417 -24.20 -144.88 -67.03
C MET A 417 -23.75 -146.09 -67.86
N SER A 418 -22.76 -146.87 -67.40
CA SER A 418 -22.33 -148.13 -68.04
C SER A 418 -23.40 -149.23 -67.92
N ASN A 419 -24.12 -149.31 -66.79
CA ASN A 419 -25.22 -150.25 -66.61
C ASN A 419 -26.48 -149.87 -67.39
N ILE A 420 -26.75 -148.57 -67.58
CA ILE A 420 -27.80 -148.11 -68.51
C ILE A 420 -27.41 -148.46 -69.95
N GLY A 421 -26.15 -148.24 -70.36
CA GLY A 421 -25.67 -148.63 -71.69
C GLY A 421 -25.75 -150.13 -71.99
N LYS A 422 -25.57 -150.99 -70.97
CA LYS A 422 -25.73 -152.45 -71.10
C LYS A 422 -27.18 -152.94 -71.03
N MET A 423 -28.10 -152.16 -70.47
CA MET A 423 -29.54 -152.49 -70.46
C MET A 423 -30.24 -152.23 -71.81
N PHE A 424 -29.61 -151.48 -72.74
CA PHE A 424 -30.17 -151.18 -74.06
C PHE A 424 -29.55 -151.95 -75.23
N SER A 425 -28.67 -152.93 -74.98
CA SER A 425 -28.12 -153.82 -76.02
C SER A 425 -28.64 -155.25 -75.90
N PHE A 426 -29.92 -155.48 -76.23
CA PHE A 426 -30.42 -156.79 -76.65
C PHE A 426 -30.98 -156.64 -78.07
N GLY A 427 -30.36 -157.34 -79.02
CA GLY A 427 -30.93 -157.57 -80.35
C GLY A 427 -30.28 -156.83 -81.51
N SER A 428 -29.21 -157.41 -82.06
CA SER A 428 -28.95 -157.53 -83.50
C SER A 428 -27.81 -158.54 -83.68
N SER A 429 -28.10 -159.55 -84.50
CA SER A 429 -27.42 -160.82 -84.79
C SER A 429 -25.90 -160.86 -84.79
#